data_AF-A0A961SZ47-F1
#
_entry.id   AF-A0A961SZ47-F1
#
_cell.length_a   1.000
_cell.length_b   1.000
_cell.length_c   1.000
_cell.angle_alpha   90.00
_cell.angle_beta   90.00
_cell.angle_gamma   90.00
#
_symmetry.space_group_name_H-M   'P 1'
#
loop_
_entity.id
_entity.type
_entity.pdbx_description
1 polymer ?
#
loop_
_entity_poly.entity_id
_entity_poly.type
_entity_poly.pdbx_seq_one_letter_code
_entity_poly.pdbx_strand_id
1 'polypeptide(L)' 'EWYDSIPEDVRPRKDQPFYHLLAENEDSEYIAYVSEQNLLEDTSAEPVRHPQVDEIFVRRPDGSYQAKSVMSH' A
#
# COMPACT_ATOMS: atom_id res chain seq x y z
N GLU A 1 2.73 20.44 11.81
CA GLU A 1 1.68 19.64 12.50
C GLU A 1 1.96 18.13 12.47
N TRP A 2 1.54 17.31 11.49
CA TRP A 2 1.70 15.83 11.59
C TRP A 2 3.16 15.36 11.65
N TYR A 3 4.05 15.93 10.83
CA TYR A 3 5.47 15.56 10.81
C TYR A 3 6.20 15.95 12.10
N ASP A 4 5.88 17.12 12.67
CA ASP A 4 6.45 17.60 13.93
C ASP A 4 5.97 16.78 15.14
N SER A 5 4.75 16.25 15.07
CA SER A 5 4.17 15.38 16.10
C SER A 5 4.77 13.97 16.16
N ILE A 6 5.55 13.56 15.15
CA ILE A 6 6.24 12.26 15.16
C ILE A 6 7.59 12.42 15.90
N PRO A 7 7.93 11.54 16.88
CA PRO A 7 9.23 11.56 17.55
C PRO A 7 10.38 11.48 16.55
N GLU A 8 11.44 12.25 16.77
CA GLU A 8 12.53 12.41 15.80
C GLU A 8 13.17 11.09 15.37
N ASP A 9 13.25 10.12 16.28
CA ASP A 9 13.86 8.80 16.07
C ASP A 9 13.07 7.92 15.07
N VAL A 10 11.76 8.14 14.95
CA VAL A 10 10.86 7.35 14.08
C VAL A 10 10.29 8.17 12.93
N ARG A 11 10.78 9.40 12.72
CA ARG A 11 10.34 10.23 11.61
C ARG A 11 10.71 9.57 10.28
N PRO A 12 9.75 9.46 9.34
CA PRO A 12 10.08 8.99 8.00
C PRO A 12 11.04 9.97 7.34
N ARG A 13 12.08 9.43 6.70
CA ARG A 13 13.01 10.22 5.87
C ARG A 13 12.24 10.99 4.80
N LYS A 14 12.65 12.22 4.52
CA LYS A 14 11.99 13.09 3.53
C LYS A 14 12.33 12.72 2.07
N ASP A 15 13.53 12.20 1.83
CA ASP A 15 14.04 11.81 0.50
C ASP A 15 13.66 10.37 0.11
N GLN A 16 12.48 9.89 0.52
CA GLN A 16 11.99 8.56 0.16
C GLN A 16 10.56 8.64 -0.36
N PRO A 17 10.12 7.66 -1.18
CA PRO A 17 8.77 7.63 -1.67
C PRO A 17 7.77 7.32 -0.54
N PHE A 18 6.58 7.89 -0.70
CA PHE A 18 5.39 7.53 0.06
C PHE A 18 4.45 6.76 -0.86
N TYR A 19 3.86 5.70 -0.33
CA TYR A 19 2.97 4.82 -1.06
C TYR A 19 1.56 4.94 -0.53
N HIS A 20 0.62 4.88 -1.47
CA HIS A 20 -0.80 4.78 -1.19
C HIS A 20 -1.18 3.31 -1.21
N LEU A 21 -1.55 2.76 -0.06
CA LEU A 21 -1.85 1.35 0.09
C LEU A 21 -3.36 1.12 0.17
N LEU A 22 -3.79 0.05 -0.50
CA LEU A 22 -5.05 -0.63 -0.21
C LEU A 22 -4.73 -1.68 0.85
N ALA A 23 -5.06 -1.40 2.11
CA ALA A 23 -4.69 -2.20 3.25
C ALA A 23 -5.90 -2.91 3.85
N GLU A 24 -5.64 -3.96 4.60
CA GLU A 24 -6.66 -4.69 5.34
C GLU A 24 -6.10 -5.23 6.66
N ASN A 25 -7.00 -5.46 7.61
CA ASN A 25 -6.72 -6.20 8.82
C ASN A 25 -7.81 -7.27 9.03
N GLU A 26 -7.88 -7.87 10.22
CA GLU A 26 -8.86 -8.92 10.52
C GLU A 26 -10.32 -8.46 10.41
N ASP A 27 -10.59 -7.16 10.58
CA ASP A 27 -11.93 -6.62 10.74
C ASP A 27 -12.37 -5.66 9.61
N SER A 28 -11.43 -5.11 8.84
CA SER A 28 -11.75 -4.03 7.89
C SER A 28 -10.70 -3.83 6.80
N GLU A 29 -11.16 -3.31 5.66
CA GLU A 29 -10.35 -2.79 4.56
C GLU A 29 -10.30 -1.26 4.60
N TYR A 30 -9.12 -0.68 4.39
CA TYR A 30 -8.92 0.77 4.44
C TYR A 30 -7.76 1.22 3.56
N ILE A 31 -7.71 2.53 3.33
CA ILE A 31 -6.66 3.18 2.57
C ILE A 31 -5.63 3.78 3.54
N ALA A 32 -4.34 3.53 3.29
CA ALA A 32 -3.25 4.04 4.11
C ALA A 32 -2.20 4.80 3.29
N TYR A 33 -1.54 5.75 3.94
CA TYR A 33 -0.37 6.44 3.41
C TYR A 33 0.83 6.08 4.26
N VAL A 34 1.85 5.48 3.65
CA VAL A 34 3.00 4.97 4.39
C VAL A 34 4.30 5.25 3.64
N SER A 35 5.35 5.52 4.39
CA SER A 35 6.71 5.66 3.87
C SER A 35 7.32 4.30 3.52
N GLU A 36 8.16 4.25 2.50
CA GLU A 36 8.87 3.03 2.08
C GLU A 36 9.55 2.26 3.22
N GLN A 37 10.25 2.96 4.12
CA GLN A 37 10.95 2.35 5.26
C GLN A 37 10.05 1.52 6.21
N ASN A 38 8.73 1.71 6.16
CA ASN A 38 7.76 1.01 7.00
C ASN A 38 7.05 -0.12 6.23
N LEU A 39 7.49 -0.42 5.00
CA LEU A 39 6.99 -1.53 4.20
C LEU A 39 7.87 -2.76 4.41
N LEU A 40 7.21 -3.91 4.44
CA LEU A 40 7.85 -5.21 4.36
C LEU A 40 7.28 -5.94 3.15
N GLU A 41 8.11 -6.77 2.51
CA GLU A 41 7.66 -7.62 1.41
C GLU A 41 6.66 -8.65 1.95
N ASP A 42 5.51 -8.76 1.28
CA ASP A 42 4.56 -9.82 1.58
C ASP A 42 4.96 -11.11 0.84
N THR A 43 5.20 -12.16 1.62
CA THR A 43 5.55 -13.50 1.12
C THR A 43 4.43 -14.52 1.35
N SER A 44 3.25 -14.10 1.81
CA SER A 44 2.12 -14.99 2.12
C SER A 44 1.48 -15.60 0.86
N ALA A 45 1.57 -14.89 -0.27
CA ALA A 45 0.84 -15.18 -1.52
C ALA A 45 -0.69 -15.18 -1.35
N GLU A 46 -1.20 -14.65 -0.23
CA GLU A 46 -2.63 -14.50 0.02
C GLU A 46 -3.19 -13.34 -0.80
N PRO A 47 -4.41 -13.48 -1.36
CA PRO A 47 -5.03 -12.40 -2.10
C PRO A 47 -5.49 -11.29 -1.16
N VAL A 48 -5.22 -10.03 -1.55
CA VAL A 48 -5.74 -8.85 -0.85
C VAL A 48 -7.26 -8.78 -1.02
N ARG A 49 -8.00 -8.62 0.09
CA ARG A 49 -9.48 -8.61 0.09
C ARG A 49 -10.10 -7.24 -0.21
N HIS A 50 -9.28 -6.20 -0.32
CA HIS A 50 -9.75 -4.83 -0.53
C HIS A 50 -10.50 -4.65 -1.86
N PRO A 51 -11.76 -4.17 -1.88
CA PRO A 51 -12.62 -4.18 -3.08
C PRO A 51 -12.04 -3.38 -4.27
N GLN A 52 -11.34 -2.28 -3.99
CA GLN A 52 -10.68 -1.48 -5.02
C GLN A 52 -9.49 -2.19 -5.70
N VAL A 53 -8.98 -3.29 -5.13
CA VAL A 53 -7.92 -4.07 -5.78
C VAL A 53 -8.44 -4.67 -7.09
N ASP A 54 -9.65 -5.22 -7.09
CA ASP A 54 -10.30 -5.72 -8.30
C ASP A 54 -10.68 -4.62 -9.28
N GLU A 55 -10.79 -3.36 -8.84
CA GLU A 55 -11.03 -2.23 -9.74
C GLU A 55 -9.75 -1.79 -10.45
N ILE A 56 -8.62 -1.75 -9.74
CA ILE A 56 -7.36 -1.13 -10.19
C ILE A 56 -6.38 -2.17 -10.75
N PHE A 57 -6.44 -3.42 -10.29
CA PHE A 57 -5.50 -4.48 -10.64
C PHE A 57 -6.19 -5.68 -11.28
N VAL A 58 -5.39 -6.48 -11.99
CA VAL A 58 -5.74 -7.83 -12.46
C VAL A 58 -4.77 -8.79 -11.82
N ARG A 59 -5.30 -9.78 -11.09
CA ARG A 59 -4.50 -10.87 -10.52
C ARG A 59 -4.09 -11.83 -11.63
N ARG A 60 -2.79 -12.08 -11.75
CA ARG A 60 -2.21 -13.04 -12.69
C ARG A 60 -2.25 -14.47 -12.13
N PRO A 61 -2.11 -15.50 -12.98
CA PRO A 61 -2.10 -16.90 -12.54
C PRO A 61 -0.98 -17.24 -11.54
N ASP A 62 0.11 -16.47 -11.54
CA ASP A 62 1.24 -16.60 -10.61
C ASP A 62 0.99 -15.93 -9.25
N GLY A 63 -0.19 -15.35 -9.04
CA GLY A 63 -0.57 -14.63 -7.83
C GLY A 63 -0.17 -13.15 -7.82
N SER A 64 0.63 -12.68 -8.78
CA SER A 64 1.04 -11.27 -8.86
C SER A 64 -0.10 -10.36 -9.32
N TYR A 65 -0.06 -9.09 -8.91
CA TYR A 65 -1.00 -8.07 -9.35
C TYR A 65 -0.41 -7.23 -10.48
N GLN A 66 -1.16 -7.07 -11.56
CA GLN A 66 -0.85 -6.14 -12.64
C GLN A 66 -1.83 -4.98 -12.60
N ALA A 67 -1.33 -3.74 -12.55
CA ALA A 67 -2.20 -2.58 -12.69
C ALA A 67 -2.94 -2.65 -14.02
N LYS A 68 -4.26 -2.49 -13.99
CA LYS A 68 -5.03 -2.20 -15.19
C LYS A 68 -4.44 -0.93 -15.77
N SER A 69 -4.23 -0.91 -17.08
CA SER A 69 -3.79 0.31 -17.76
C SER A 69 -4.89 1.35 -17.62
N VAL A 70 -4.87 2.10 -16.52
CA VAL A 70 -5.66 3.32 -16.38
C VAL A 70 -5.05 4.31 -17.35
N MET A 71 -5.73 4.57 -18.47
CA MET A 71 -5.42 5.75 -19.26
C MET A 71 -5.55 6.94 -18.31
N SER A 72 -4.40 7.48 -17.87
CA SER A 72 -4.34 8.80 -17.25
C SER A 72 -4.92 9.78 -18.27
N HIS A 73 -6.03 10.43 -17.90
CA HIS A 73 -6.63 11.50 -18.68
C HIS A 73 -5.80 12.78 -18.54
#